data_AF-A0A5C8A5K2-F1
#
_entry.id   AF-A0A5C8A5K2-F1
#
_cell.length_a   1.000
_cell.length_b   1.000
_cell.length_c   1.000
_cell.angle_alpha   90.00
_cell.angle_beta   90.00
_cell.angle_gamma   90.00
#
_symmetry.space_group_name_H-M   'P 1'
#
loop_
_entity.id
_entity.type
_entity.pdbx_description
1 polymer ?
#
loop_
_entity_poly.entity_id
_entity_poly.type
_entity_poly.pdbx_seq_one_letter_code
_entity_poly.pdbx_strand_id
1 'polypeptide(L)'
;MTVTRRQMLAGAGLMGAATAVAPFIGTTASRATPPAPAAAPNVLLPLFNNSAFNGQISFCLGGASPHTSDVGEVMRVVQQVNKKTGNPSDADTTTGDFDALIQGFVDMGDRMERLAKRSGKSDAVTYRQRMMRASSYAAQALFFVLGGSRPDDEADYFRICQRRWLAAARAFDRPVQQFRVESPYGSIPCYFFPSPIGKGPRPTLIVSSGSDGQLVECMGFGIT
;
A
#
# COMPACT_ATOMS: atom_id res chain seq x y z
N MET A 1 20.63 0.33 25.97
CA MET A 1 20.72 1.08 24.70
C MET A 1 19.35 1.03 24.06
N THR A 2 18.55 2.07 24.24
CA THR A 2 17.15 2.13 23.80
C THR A 2 17.12 2.70 22.39
N VAL A 3 16.98 1.82 21.39
CA VAL A 3 16.79 2.24 20.00
C VAL A 3 15.37 2.79 19.87
N THR A 4 15.23 4.02 19.40
CA THR A 4 13.92 4.66 19.20
C THR A 4 13.41 4.37 17.79
N ARG A 5 12.08 4.26 17.60
CA ARG A 5 11.45 3.99 16.28
C ARG A 5 11.90 4.95 15.18
N ARG A 6 12.26 6.19 15.54
CA ARG A 6 12.80 7.21 14.62
C ARG A 6 14.14 6.79 13.98
N GLN A 7 14.92 5.94 14.65
CA GLN A 7 16.19 5.41 14.15
C GLN A 7 15.99 4.19 13.23
N MET A 8 14.83 3.51 13.28
CA MET A 8 14.54 2.42 12.34
C MET A 8 14.18 2.93 10.94
N LEU A 9 13.56 4.10 10.83
CA LEU A 9 13.25 4.74 9.54
C LEU A 9 14.49 5.23 8.78
N ALA A 10 15.58 5.59 9.48
CA ALA A 10 16.84 5.95 8.83
C ALA A 10 17.60 4.73 8.25
N GLY A 11 17.21 3.50 8.62
CA GLY A 11 17.88 2.26 8.21
C GLY A 11 17.09 1.38 7.23
N ALA A 12 15.83 1.70 6.92
CA ALA A 12 14.96 0.83 6.12
C ALA A 12 15.12 0.98 4.59
N GLY A 13 16.02 1.85 4.12
CA GLY A 13 16.16 2.17 2.70
C GLY A 13 16.82 1.11 1.81
N LEU A 14 17.24 -0.07 2.29
CA LEU A 14 18.12 -0.96 1.51
C LEU A 14 17.97 -2.49 1.69
N MET A 15 16.81 -3.03 2.09
CA MET A 15 16.63 -4.50 2.14
C MET A 15 15.44 -4.98 1.30
N GLY A 16 15.64 -4.96 -0.02
CA GLY A 16 14.80 -5.67 -0.99
C GLY A 16 15.67 -6.53 -1.90
N ALA A 17 16.15 -7.67 -1.40
CA ALA A 17 16.72 -8.73 -2.23
C ALA A 17 16.34 -10.09 -1.65
N ALA A 18 15.54 -10.84 -2.40
CA ALA A 18 15.12 -12.20 -2.06
C ALA A 18 16.33 -13.14 -2.01
N THR A 19 16.56 -13.79 -0.88
CA THR A 19 17.49 -14.92 -0.77
C THR A 19 16.81 -16.19 -1.29
N ALA A 20 17.10 -16.56 -2.53
CA ALA A 20 16.92 -17.94 -2.99
C ALA A 20 18.16 -18.75 -2.56
N VAL A 21 17.98 -19.69 -1.63
CA VAL A 21 19.05 -20.61 -1.22
C VAL A 21 19.04 -21.80 -2.19
N ALA A 22 20.06 -21.91 -3.03
CA ALA A 22 20.39 -23.12 -3.78
C ALA A 22 21.77 -23.63 -3.34
N PRO A 23 22.04 -24.95 -3.37
CA PRO A 23 23.15 -25.57 -2.67
C PRO A 23 24.51 -25.27 -3.32
N PHE A 24 25.54 -25.14 -2.49
CA PHE A 24 26.93 -24.89 -2.86
C PHE A 24 27.52 -26.07 -3.66
N ILE A 25 27.98 -25.78 -4.88
CA ILE A 25 29.05 -26.53 -5.55
C ILE A 25 30.23 -25.56 -5.67
N GLY A 26 31.37 -25.95 -5.11
CA GLY A 26 32.53 -25.09 -4.93
C GLY A 26 33.15 -24.60 -6.23
N THR A 27 33.53 -23.33 -6.23
CA THR A 27 34.41 -22.74 -7.25
C THR A 27 35.37 -21.78 -6.58
N THR A 28 36.63 -21.83 -7.03
CA THR A 28 37.78 -21.07 -6.57
C THR A 28 37.56 -19.56 -6.59
N ALA A 29 38.09 -18.86 -5.58
CA ALA A 29 37.96 -17.42 -5.42
C ALA A 29 38.71 -16.66 -6.53
N SER A 30 37.96 -16.09 -7.47
CA SER A 30 38.45 -15.04 -8.35
C SER A 30 38.33 -13.70 -7.64
N ARG A 31 39.39 -12.87 -7.71
CA ARG A 31 39.44 -11.54 -7.08
C ARG A 31 38.38 -10.65 -7.75
N ALA A 32 37.30 -10.38 -7.03
CA ALA A 32 36.19 -9.56 -7.52
C ALA A 32 36.67 -8.13 -7.80
N THR A 33 36.50 -7.69 -9.04
CA THR A 33 36.56 -6.28 -9.43
C THR A 33 35.48 -5.53 -8.61
N PRO A 34 35.78 -4.36 -8.03
CA PRO A 34 34.74 -3.58 -7.35
C PRO A 34 33.58 -3.33 -8.32
N PRO A 35 32.32 -3.54 -7.88
CA PRO A 35 31.18 -3.30 -8.75
C PRO A 35 31.23 -1.85 -9.21
N ALA A 36 30.99 -1.64 -10.51
CA ALA A 36 30.75 -0.30 -11.04
C ALA A 36 29.66 0.36 -10.19
N PRO A 37 29.74 1.68 -9.92
CA PRO A 37 28.67 2.38 -9.24
C PRO A 37 27.36 2.06 -9.95
N ALA A 38 26.39 1.53 -9.19
CA ALA A 38 25.08 1.20 -9.74
C ALA A 38 24.57 2.44 -10.47
N ALA A 39 24.28 2.30 -11.77
CA ALA A 39 23.64 3.35 -12.52
C ALA A 39 22.40 3.80 -11.73
N ALA A 40 22.23 5.11 -11.57
CA ALA A 40 21.07 5.64 -10.86
C ALA A 40 19.82 4.96 -11.44
N PRO A 41 18.96 4.37 -10.59
CA PRO A 41 17.80 3.65 -11.08
C PRO A 41 17.00 4.57 -11.98
N ASN A 42 16.70 4.12 -13.21
CA ASN A 42 15.84 4.86 -14.11
C ASN A 42 14.49 5.04 -13.42
N VAL A 43 14.20 6.26 -12.95
CA VAL A 43 12.90 6.62 -12.40
C VAL A 43 11.95 6.71 -13.59
N LEU A 44 11.24 5.60 -13.85
CA LEU A 44 10.35 5.45 -15.02
C LEU A 44 9.20 6.47 -15.03
N LEU A 45 8.83 7.04 -13.88
CA LEU A 45 7.81 8.07 -13.75
C LEU A 45 8.09 9.01 -12.55
N PRO A 46 8.75 10.17 -12.76
CA PRO A 46 9.07 11.13 -11.69
C PRO A 46 7.88 12.07 -11.42
N LEU A 47 6.90 11.59 -10.66
CA LEU A 47 5.71 12.36 -10.23
C LEU A 47 6.03 13.36 -9.11
N PHE A 48 6.97 12.99 -8.24
CA PHE A 48 7.50 13.82 -7.17
C PHE A 48 9.02 13.88 -7.24
N ASN A 49 9.59 15.02 -6.86
CA ASN A 49 11.03 15.20 -6.68
C ASN A 49 11.52 14.52 -5.39
N ASN A 50 10.65 14.43 -4.37
CA ASN A 50 10.87 13.62 -3.18
C ASN A 50 10.79 12.12 -3.54
N SER A 51 11.85 11.38 -3.24
CA SER A 51 12.00 9.98 -3.63
C SER A 51 11.06 9.04 -2.85
N ALA A 52 10.81 9.31 -1.57
CA ALA A 52 9.87 8.55 -0.76
C ALA A 52 8.42 8.75 -1.24
N PHE A 53 8.04 9.98 -1.57
CA PHE A 53 6.76 10.28 -2.19
C PHE A 53 6.65 9.53 -3.53
N ASN A 54 7.62 9.70 -4.42
CA ASN A 54 7.55 9.07 -5.73
C ASN A 54 7.49 7.53 -5.66
N GLY A 55 8.27 6.92 -4.78
CA GLY A 55 8.30 5.48 -4.55
C GLY A 55 6.95 4.94 -4.09
N GLN A 56 6.39 5.52 -3.03
CA GLN A 56 5.11 5.07 -2.49
C GLN A 56 3.93 5.33 -3.46
N ILE A 57 3.94 6.44 -4.19
CA ILE A 57 2.90 6.71 -5.19
C ILE A 57 2.98 5.75 -6.37
N SER A 58 4.17 5.23 -6.69
CA SER A 58 4.33 4.16 -7.67
C SER A 58 3.66 2.85 -7.22
N PHE A 59 3.72 2.50 -5.93
CA PHE A 59 2.94 1.39 -5.37
C PHE A 59 1.43 1.63 -5.52
N CYS A 60 0.98 2.84 -5.21
CA CYS A 60 -0.44 3.22 -5.39
C CYS A 60 -0.87 3.08 -6.85
N LEU A 61 -0.05 3.51 -7.81
CA LEU A 61 -0.32 3.34 -9.25
C LEU A 61 -0.36 1.86 -9.67
N GLY A 62 0.53 1.02 -9.12
CA GLY A 62 0.49 -0.43 -9.33
C GLY A 62 -0.84 -1.06 -8.93
N GLY A 63 -1.53 -0.47 -7.95
CA GLY A 63 -2.88 -0.85 -7.52
C GLY A 63 -3.98 -0.69 -8.58
N ALA A 64 -3.71 -0.07 -9.74
CA ALA A 64 -4.70 0.12 -10.80
C ALA A 64 -5.07 -1.22 -11.47
N SER A 65 -4.10 -2.11 -11.67
CA SER A 65 -4.33 -3.44 -12.26
C SER A 65 -5.33 -4.30 -11.45
N PRO A 66 -5.21 -4.41 -10.11
CA PRO A 66 -6.21 -5.09 -9.29
C PRO A 66 -7.45 -4.23 -8.95
N HIS A 67 -7.64 -3.07 -9.58
CA HIS A 67 -8.76 -2.14 -9.33
C HIS A 67 -8.82 -1.58 -7.89
N THR A 68 -7.69 -1.56 -7.19
CA THR A 68 -7.54 -0.96 -5.86
C THR A 68 -7.15 0.50 -5.90
N SER A 69 -6.79 1.02 -7.08
CA SER A 69 -6.60 2.43 -7.37
C SER A 69 -7.02 2.73 -8.81
N ASP A 70 -6.77 3.94 -9.28
CA ASP A 70 -6.99 4.38 -10.65
C ASP A 70 -5.96 5.43 -11.01
N VAL A 71 -5.41 5.33 -12.22
CA VAL A 71 -4.34 6.22 -12.67
C VAL A 71 -4.80 7.67 -12.68
N GLY A 72 -5.98 7.98 -13.20
CA GLY A 72 -6.49 9.35 -13.27
C GLY A 72 -6.73 9.95 -11.87
N GLU A 73 -7.18 9.14 -10.92
CA GLU A 73 -7.37 9.56 -9.54
C GLU A 73 -6.05 9.83 -8.82
N VAL A 74 -5.06 8.94 -8.97
CA VAL A 74 -3.73 9.15 -8.38
C VAL A 74 -3.05 10.37 -9.00
N MET A 75 -3.08 10.50 -10.33
CA MET A 75 -2.53 11.67 -11.04
C MET A 75 -3.22 12.97 -10.63
N ARG A 76 -4.53 12.93 -10.34
CA ARG A 76 -5.26 14.08 -9.81
C ARG A 76 -4.73 14.50 -8.44
N VAL A 77 -4.52 13.54 -7.52
CA VAL A 77 -3.94 13.83 -6.19
C VAL A 77 -2.54 14.42 -6.35
N VAL A 78 -1.68 13.81 -7.15
CA VAL A 78 -0.31 14.29 -7.45
C VAL A 78 -0.34 15.75 -7.93
N GLN A 79 -1.18 16.07 -8.92
CA GLN A 79 -1.31 17.43 -9.43
C GLN A 79 -1.77 18.44 -8.36
N GLN A 80 -2.67 18.05 -7.46
CA GLN A 80 -3.13 18.91 -6.36
C GLN A 80 -2.01 19.19 -5.37
N VAL A 81 -1.28 18.14 -4.98
CA VAL A 81 -0.18 18.25 -4.01
C VAL A 81 0.96 19.07 -4.62
N ASN A 82 1.38 18.79 -5.85
CA ASN A 82 2.44 19.55 -6.52
C ASN A 82 2.06 21.03 -6.68
N LYS A 83 0.81 21.34 -7.03
CA LYS A 83 0.33 22.72 -7.09
C LYS A 83 0.39 23.44 -5.73
N LYS A 84 0.17 22.72 -4.63
CA LYS A 84 0.14 23.27 -3.27
C LYS A 84 1.53 23.42 -2.65
N THR A 85 2.43 22.49 -2.95
CA THR A 85 3.74 22.33 -2.28
C THR A 85 4.91 22.83 -3.11
N GLY A 86 4.74 23.01 -4.43
CA GLY A 86 5.85 23.29 -5.34
C GLY A 86 6.69 22.06 -5.68
N ASN A 87 6.24 20.84 -5.34
CA ASN A 87 6.93 19.57 -5.59
C ASN A 87 8.34 19.52 -4.96
N PRO A 88 8.43 19.46 -3.61
CA PRO A 88 9.69 19.58 -2.89
C PRO A 88 10.63 18.41 -3.18
N SER A 89 11.93 18.69 -3.10
CA SER A 89 12.97 17.66 -3.10
C SER A 89 13.07 16.96 -1.74
N ASP A 90 13.84 15.88 -1.65
CA ASP A 90 14.15 15.22 -0.37
C ASP A 90 14.76 16.19 0.66
N ALA A 91 15.56 17.16 0.22
CA ALA A 91 16.24 18.12 1.09
C ALA A 91 15.31 19.23 1.59
N ASP A 92 14.25 19.54 0.83
CA ASP A 92 13.37 20.70 1.08
C ASP A 92 11.99 20.29 1.62
N THR A 93 11.76 19.00 1.81
CA THR A 93 10.46 18.48 2.26
C THR A 93 10.17 18.90 3.70
N THR A 94 8.99 19.47 3.91
CA THR A 94 8.50 19.93 5.21
C THR A 94 7.30 19.13 5.70
N THR A 95 6.97 19.26 6.98
CA THR A 95 5.72 18.72 7.56
C THR A 95 4.48 19.16 6.78
N GLY A 96 4.46 20.39 6.24
CA GLY A 96 3.33 20.88 5.45
C GLY A 96 3.15 20.15 4.12
N ASP A 97 4.21 19.59 3.56
CA ASP A 97 4.16 18.81 2.32
C ASP A 97 3.60 17.41 2.56
N PHE A 98 3.97 16.77 3.68
CA PHE A 98 3.31 15.56 4.16
C PHE A 98 1.82 15.80 4.39
N ASP A 99 1.45 16.88 5.09
CA ASP A 99 0.04 17.22 5.34
C ASP A 99 -0.74 17.44 4.03
N ALA A 100 -0.12 18.06 3.02
CA ALA A 100 -0.74 18.22 1.71
C ALA A 100 -0.99 16.86 1.03
N LEU A 101 -0.04 15.92 1.11
CA LEU A 101 -0.15 14.59 0.54
C LEU A 101 -1.20 13.74 1.25
N ILE A 102 -1.17 13.72 2.59
CA ILE A 102 -2.17 13.06 3.45
C ILE A 102 -3.56 13.57 3.10
N GLN A 103 -3.76 14.90 3.08
CA GLN A 103 -5.07 15.49 2.78
C GLN A 103 -5.55 15.14 1.36
N GLY A 104 -4.66 15.16 0.37
CA GLY A 104 -5.01 14.79 -1.01
C GLY A 104 -5.58 13.36 -1.10
N PHE A 105 -4.97 12.42 -0.38
CA PHE A 105 -5.46 11.04 -0.32
C PHE A 105 -6.71 10.87 0.54
N VAL A 106 -6.83 11.59 1.65
CA VAL A 106 -8.07 11.65 2.44
C VAL A 106 -9.24 12.11 1.57
N ASP A 107 -9.08 13.22 0.86
CA ASP A 107 -10.12 13.79 0.00
C ASP A 107 -10.55 12.82 -1.10
N MET A 108 -9.60 12.13 -1.73
CA MET A 108 -9.89 11.13 -2.76
C MET A 108 -10.58 9.90 -2.16
N GLY A 109 -10.09 9.39 -1.04
CA GLY A 109 -10.71 8.25 -0.35
C GLY A 109 -12.14 8.55 0.09
N ASP A 110 -12.39 9.73 0.64
CA ASP A 110 -13.72 10.22 1.03
C ASP A 110 -14.64 10.38 -0.18
N ARG A 111 -14.11 10.90 -1.30
CA ARG A 111 -14.85 10.98 -2.57
C ARG A 111 -15.29 9.59 -3.04
N MET A 112 -14.40 8.60 -2.97
CA MET A 112 -14.71 7.23 -3.36
C MET A 112 -15.75 6.59 -2.46
N GLU A 113 -15.64 6.78 -1.15
CA GLU A 113 -16.64 6.30 -0.21
C GLU A 113 -18.03 6.94 -0.47
N ARG A 114 -18.08 8.24 -0.74
CA ARG A 114 -19.34 8.92 -1.13
C ARG A 114 -19.92 8.36 -2.42
N LEU A 115 -19.09 8.12 -3.44
CA LEU A 115 -19.51 7.52 -4.70
C LEU A 115 -20.00 6.07 -4.51
N ALA A 116 -19.35 5.28 -3.65
CA ALA A 116 -19.80 3.94 -3.31
C ALA A 116 -21.18 3.97 -2.64
N LYS A 117 -21.38 4.85 -1.66
CA LYS A 117 -22.68 5.00 -0.99
C LYS A 117 -23.79 5.39 -1.97
N ARG A 118 -23.49 6.21 -2.99
CA ARG A 118 -24.45 6.61 -4.04
C ARG A 118 -24.83 5.51 -5.03
N SER A 119 -23.94 4.57 -5.36
CA SER A 119 -24.33 3.42 -6.20
C SER A 119 -25.33 2.50 -5.49
N GLY A 120 -25.42 2.61 -4.16
CA GLY A 120 -26.28 1.75 -3.35
C GLY A 120 -25.79 0.31 -3.35
N LYS A 121 -26.53 -0.55 -2.63
CA LYS A 121 -26.24 -1.99 -2.58
C LYS A 121 -26.71 -2.75 -3.83
N SER A 122 -27.51 -2.10 -4.69
CA SER A 122 -28.03 -2.68 -5.94
C SER A 122 -26.95 -2.86 -7.01
N ASP A 123 -25.83 -2.15 -6.90
CA ASP A 123 -24.65 -2.35 -7.73
C ASP A 123 -23.44 -2.71 -6.83
N ALA A 124 -23.40 -3.97 -6.42
CA ALA A 124 -22.40 -4.50 -5.50
C ALA A 124 -20.97 -4.43 -6.07
N VAL A 125 -20.82 -4.56 -7.40
CA VAL A 125 -19.52 -4.48 -8.08
C VAL A 125 -18.96 -3.07 -8.00
N THR A 126 -19.75 -2.07 -8.41
CA THR A 126 -19.34 -0.67 -8.33
C THR A 126 -19.10 -0.23 -6.88
N TYR A 127 -19.95 -0.67 -5.95
CA TYR A 127 -19.77 -0.41 -4.52
C TYR A 127 -18.44 -0.99 -4.03
N ARG A 128 -18.17 -2.28 -4.30
CA ARG A 128 -16.95 -3.00 -3.91
C ARG A 128 -15.71 -2.29 -4.43
N GLN A 129 -15.64 -2.03 -5.74
CA GLN A 129 -14.48 -1.40 -6.37
C GLN A 129 -14.19 -0.01 -5.79
N ARG A 130 -15.23 0.81 -5.59
CA ARG A 130 -15.07 2.14 -4.99
C ARG A 130 -14.65 2.06 -3.52
N MET A 131 -15.14 1.10 -2.75
CA MET A 131 -14.70 0.90 -1.37
C MET A 131 -13.26 0.35 -1.28
N MET A 132 -12.82 -0.48 -2.22
CA MET A 132 -11.41 -0.88 -2.32
C MET A 132 -10.53 0.33 -2.59
N ARG A 133 -10.86 1.17 -3.58
CA ARG A 133 -10.14 2.42 -3.87
C ARG A 133 -10.13 3.37 -2.68
N ALA A 134 -11.26 3.53 -2.01
CA ALA A 134 -11.36 4.33 -0.78
C ALA A 134 -10.44 3.82 0.34
N SER A 135 -10.31 2.50 0.47
CA SER A 135 -9.41 1.86 1.44
C SER A 135 -7.95 2.08 1.06
N SER A 136 -7.58 1.89 -0.20
CA SER A 136 -6.20 2.09 -0.66
C SER A 136 -5.75 3.54 -0.50
N TYR A 137 -6.62 4.51 -0.77
CA TYR A 137 -6.31 5.92 -0.54
C TYR A 137 -6.18 6.25 0.96
N ALA A 138 -6.95 5.60 1.83
CA ALA A 138 -6.71 5.70 3.26
C ALA A 138 -5.37 5.05 3.67
N ALA A 139 -4.95 3.97 3.03
CA ALA A 139 -3.64 3.35 3.25
C ALA A 139 -2.49 4.29 2.86
N GLN A 140 -2.63 5.06 1.77
CA GLN A 140 -1.64 6.08 1.41
C GLN A 140 -1.57 7.21 2.44
N ALA A 141 -2.71 7.71 2.93
CA ALA A 141 -2.74 8.69 4.00
C ALA A 141 -2.09 8.15 5.30
N LEU A 142 -2.39 6.89 5.64
CA LEU A 142 -1.77 6.19 6.77
C LEU A 142 -0.25 6.10 6.62
N PHE A 143 0.26 5.73 5.44
CA PHE A 143 1.70 5.60 5.21
C PHE A 143 2.47 6.89 5.50
N PHE A 144 1.90 8.05 5.15
CA PHE A 144 2.57 9.34 5.30
C PHE A 144 2.32 10.04 6.64
N VAL A 145 1.38 9.56 7.47
CA VAL A 145 0.91 10.28 8.68
C VAL A 145 2.04 10.62 9.65
N LEU A 146 3.04 9.75 9.78
CA LEU A 146 4.17 9.94 10.71
C LEU A 146 5.08 11.11 10.32
N GLY A 147 5.05 11.56 9.06
CA GLY A 147 5.75 12.76 8.60
C GLY A 147 4.92 14.05 8.69
N GLY A 148 3.61 13.92 8.91
CA GLY A 148 2.67 15.04 9.02
C GLY A 148 2.68 15.72 10.39
N SER A 149 1.85 16.75 10.53
CA SER A 149 1.73 17.53 11.78
C SER A 149 0.99 16.79 12.90
N ARG A 150 0.32 15.69 12.57
CA ARG A 150 -0.51 14.89 13.50
C ARG A 150 -0.12 13.40 13.45
N PRO A 151 1.13 13.04 13.80
CA PRO A 151 1.59 11.65 13.71
C PRO A 151 0.82 10.69 14.65
N ASP A 152 0.25 11.20 15.74
CA ASP A 152 -0.54 10.40 16.69
C ASP A 152 -1.89 9.92 16.14
N ASP A 153 -2.32 10.42 14.96
CA ASP A 153 -3.55 10.00 14.29
C ASP A 153 -3.40 8.68 13.51
N GLU A 154 -2.22 8.05 13.51
CA GLU A 154 -1.94 6.80 12.78
C GLU A 154 -3.01 5.73 13.01
N ALA A 155 -3.41 5.51 14.27
CA ALA A 155 -4.43 4.53 14.61
C ALA A 155 -5.81 4.85 14.00
N ASP A 156 -6.15 6.13 13.82
CA ASP A 156 -7.41 6.54 13.21
C ASP A 156 -7.41 6.33 11.69
N TYR A 157 -6.31 6.65 11.02
CA TYR A 157 -6.15 6.33 9.60
C TYR A 157 -6.19 4.83 9.34
N PHE A 158 -5.57 4.03 10.22
CA PHE A 158 -5.66 2.58 10.16
C PHE A 158 -7.11 2.09 10.28
N ARG A 159 -7.89 2.61 11.26
CA ARG A 159 -9.31 2.27 11.41
C ARG A 159 -10.13 2.64 10.17
N ILE A 160 -9.87 3.80 9.56
CA ILE A 160 -10.54 4.22 8.32
C ILE A 160 -10.24 3.25 7.18
N CYS A 161 -8.98 2.87 6.99
CA CYS A 161 -8.57 1.88 6.01
C CYS A 161 -9.30 0.54 6.25
N GLN A 162 -9.20 -0.02 7.46
CA GLN A 162 -9.83 -1.29 7.82
C GLN A 162 -11.36 -1.28 7.62
N ARG A 163 -12.03 -0.20 8.02
CA ARG A 163 -13.48 -0.05 7.84
C ARG A 163 -13.88 -0.10 6.37
N ARG A 164 -13.11 0.58 5.50
CA ARG A 164 -13.38 0.63 4.06
C ARG A 164 -13.08 -0.71 3.38
N TRP A 165 -11.97 -1.33 3.72
CA TRP A 165 -11.63 -2.69 3.32
C TRP A 165 -12.73 -3.69 3.67
N LEU A 166 -13.16 -3.72 4.93
CA LEU A 166 -14.21 -4.62 5.41
C LEU A 166 -15.54 -4.40 4.69
N ALA A 167 -15.86 -3.16 4.34
CA ALA A 167 -17.05 -2.86 3.55
C ALA A 167 -16.94 -3.39 2.12
N ALA A 168 -15.77 -3.31 1.49
CA ALA A 168 -15.52 -3.90 0.18
C ALA A 168 -15.58 -5.44 0.23
N ALA A 169 -14.93 -6.06 1.23
CA ALA A 169 -14.89 -7.52 1.41
C ALA A 169 -16.31 -8.13 1.53
N ARG A 170 -17.25 -7.42 2.15
CA ARG A 170 -18.65 -7.85 2.26
C ARG A 170 -19.45 -7.78 0.95
N ALA A 171 -18.93 -7.11 -0.08
CA ALA A 171 -19.60 -6.90 -1.36
C ALA A 171 -19.04 -7.80 -2.48
N PHE A 172 -18.24 -8.82 -2.13
CA PHE A 172 -17.85 -9.87 -3.06
C PHE A 172 -19.00 -10.84 -3.35
N ASP A 173 -19.08 -11.31 -4.58
CA ASP A 173 -20.15 -12.20 -5.07
C ASP A 173 -20.16 -13.53 -4.30
N ARG A 174 -18.98 -14.09 -4.04
CA ARG A 174 -18.81 -15.14 -3.03
C ARG A 174 -18.43 -14.49 -1.70
N PRO A 175 -19.15 -14.80 -0.61
CA PRO A 175 -18.83 -14.23 0.69
C PRO A 175 -17.37 -14.51 1.08
N VAL A 176 -16.62 -13.45 1.33
CA VAL A 176 -15.29 -13.55 1.95
C VAL A 176 -15.46 -14.13 3.34
N GLN A 177 -14.77 -15.23 3.62
CA GLN A 177 -14.81 -15.88 4.92
C GLN A 177 -13.81 -15.19 5.85
N GLN A 178 -14.32 -14.60 6.92
CA GLN A 178 -13.50 -13.95 7.94
C GLN A 178 -13.30 -14.92 9.09
N PHE A 179 -12.04 -15.09 9.50
CA PHE A 179 -11.69 -15.91 10.66
C PHE A 179 -10.46 -15.32 11.34
N ARG A 180 -10.10 -15.90 12.48
CA ARG A 180 -8.93 -15.49 13.25
C ARG A 180 -8.03 -16.68 13.47
N VAL A 181 -6.73 -16.43 13.42
CA VAL A 181 -5.70 -17.41 13.77
C VAL A 181 -5.03 -16.92 15.05
N GLU A 182 -5.05 -17.75 16.07
CA GLU A 182 -4.38 -17.42 17.33
C GLU A 182 -2.86 -17.55 17.18
N SER A 183 -2.14 -16.59 17.74
CA SER A 183 -0.67 -16.59 17.78
C SER A 183 -0.18 -16.15 19.15
N PRO A 184 1.09 -16.40 19.50
CA PRO A 184 1.69 -15.88 20.74
C PRO A 184 1.67 -14.35 20.86
N TYR A 185 1.48 -13.64 19.76
CA TYR A 185 1.44 -12.18 19.69
C TYR A 185 0.02 -11.61 19.60
N GLY A 186 -0.99 -12.48 19.74
CA GLY A 186 -2.40 -12.13 19.66
C GLY A 186 -3.10 -12.73 18.44
N SER A 187 -4.40 -12.46 18.38
CA SER A 187 -5.31 -12.99 17.37
C SER A 187 -5.15 -12.25 16.04
N ILE A 188 -4.77 -12.97 14.98
CA ILE A 188 -4.50 -12.43 13.64
C ILE A 188 -5.77 -12.53 12.80
N PRO A 189 -6.31 -11.42 12.25
CA PRO A 189 -7.46 -11.48 11.36
C PRO A 189 -7.06 -12.05 9.99
N CYS A 190 -7.85 -12.99 9.48
CA CYS A 190 -7.65 -13.64 8.20
C CYS A 190 -8.91 -13.56 7.33
N TYR A 191 -8.69 -13.50 6.01
CA TYR A 191 -9.73 -13.37 5.00
C TYR A 191 -9.50 -14.42 3.93
N PHE A 192 -10.44 -15.36 3.78
CA PHE A 192 -10.38 -16.37 2.74
C PHE A 192 -11.33 -16.02 1.60
N PHE A 193 -10.76 -15.96 0.40
CA PHE A 193 -11.45 -15.68 -0.85
C PHE A 193 -11.66 -17.00 -1.59
N PRO A 194 -12.87 -17.60 -1.51
CA PRO A 194 -13.14 -18.85 -2.18
C PRO A 194 -13.15 -18.67 -3.70
N SER A 195 -12.66 -19.66 -4.44
CA SER A 195 -12.72 -19.64 -5.92
C SER A 195 -14.16 -19.39 -6.41
N PRO A 196 -14.36 -18.53 -7.42
CA PRO A 196 -15.68 -18.31 -8.00
C PRO A 196 -16.23 -19.57 -8.69
N ILE A 197 -15.38 -20.53 -9.07
CA ILE A 197 -15.74 -21.66 -9.93
C ILE A 197 -15.53 -23.01 -9.25
N GLY A 198 -16.57 -23.83 -9.28
CA GLY A 198 -16.56 -25.20 -8.79
C GLY A 198 -16.74 -25.36 -7.29
N LYS A 199 -16.58 -26.59 -6.81
CA LYS A 199 -16.73 -27.01 -5.41
C LYS A 199 -15.53 -27.89 -5.01
N GLY A 200 -15.24 -27.93 -3.71
CA GLY A 200 -14.20 -28.80 -3.12
C GLY A 200 -12.85 -28.12 -2.90
N PRO A 201 -11.87 -28.84 -2.33
CA PRO A 201 -10.54 -28.34 -2.04
C PRO A 201 -9.80 -27.81 -3.28
N ARG A 202 -9.04 -26.74 -3.11
CA ARG A 202 -8.22 -26.11 -4.17
C ARG A 202 -6.83 -25.77 -3.62
N PRO A 203 -5.79 -25.70 -4.47
CA PRO A 203 -4.55 -25.04 -4.10
C PRO A 203 -4.85 -23.65 -3.52
N THR A 204 -4.35 -23.41 -2.31
CA THR A 204 -4.64 -22.18 -1.56
C THR A 204 -3.34 -21.40 -1.40
N LEU A 205 -3.35 -20.15 -1.85
CA LEU A 205 -2.24 -19.23 -1.66
C LEU A 205 -2.45 -18.45 -0.36
N ILE A 206 -1.42 -18.40 0.48
CA ILE A 206 -1.38 -17.51 1.65
C ILE A 206 -0.63 -16.26 1.24
N VAL A 207 -1.29 -15.11 1.34
CA VAL A 207 -0.72 -13.79 1.04
C VAL A 207 -0.65 -13.00 2.34
N SER A 208 0.49 -12.40 2.61
CA SER A 208 0.70 -11.47 3.72
C SER A 208 1.24 -10.15 3.19
N SER A 209 0.88 -9.05 3.84
CA SER A 209 1.57 -7.77 3.64
C SER A 209 2.88 -7.73 4.45
N GLY A 210 3.71 -6.71 4.16
CA GLY A 210 4.89 -6.34 4.95
C GLY A 210 4.56 -5.35 6.07
N SER A 211 5.60 -4.72 6.64
CA SER A 211 5.47 -3.75 7.76
C SER A 211 4.51 -2.61 7.48
N ASP A 212 4.51 -2.10 6.25
CA ASP A 212 3.80 -0.87 5.88
C ASP A 212 2.56 -1.14 5.01
N GLY A 213 2.30 -2.42 4.71
CA GLY A 213 1.23 -2.81 3.78
C GLY A 213 -0.11 -3.08 4.47
N GLN A 214 -1.19 -2.65 3.82
CA GLN A 214 -2.56 -2.89 4.25
C GLN A 214 -3.21 -4.01 3.43
N LEU A 215 -4.19 -4.71 4.01
CA LEU A 215 -4.82 -5.89 3.39
C LEU A 215 -5.42 -5.63 2.00
N VAL A 216 -5.89 -4.42 1.73
CA VAL A 216 -6.41 -4.05 0.40
C VAL A 216 -5.32 -4.11 -0.67
N GLU A 217 -4.06 -3.85 -0.33
CA GLU A 217 -2.94 -3.87 -1.27
C GLU A 217 -2.57 -5.31 -1.67
N CYS A 218 -2.90 -6.31 -0.82
CA CYS A 218 -2.72 -7.72 -1.15
C CYS A 218 -3.60 -8.19 -2.32
N MET A 219 -4.62 -7.41 -2.71
CA MET A 219 -5.44 -7.70 -3.88
C MET A 219 -4.62 -7.67 -5.19
N GLY A 220 -3.48 -6.97 -5.20
CA GLY A 220 -2.51 -6.97 -6.30
C GLY A 220 -1.93 -8.33 -6.65
N PHE A 221 -2.04 -9.33 -5.76
CA PHE A 221 -1.53 -10.68 -6.00
C PHE A 221 -2.55 -11.62 -6.67
N GLY A 222 -3.58 -11.06 -7.33
CA GLY A 222 -4.58 -11.83 -8.08
C GLY A 222 -5.73 -12.35 -7.22
N ILE A 223 -6.00 -11.71 -6.09
CA ILE A 223 -7.22 -11.96 -5.30
C ILE A 223 -8.33 -11.17 -5.98
N THR A 224 -9.15 -11.79 -6.82
CA THR A 224 -10.26 -11.14 -7.56
C THR A 224 -11.53 -11.96 -7.53
#